data_AF-A0A8X7R3K7-F1
#
_entry.id   AF-A0A8X7R3K7-F1
#
_cell.length_a   1.000
_cell.length_b   1.000
_cell.length_c   1.000
_cell.angle_alpha   90.00
_cell.angle_beta   90.00
_cell.angle_gamma   90.00
#
_symmetry.space_group_name_H-M   'P 1'
#
loop_
_entity.id
_entity.type
_entity.pdbx_description
1 polymer ?
#
loop_
_entity_poly.entity_id
_entity_poly.type
_entity_poly.pdbx_seq_one_letter_code
_entity_poly.pdbx_strand_id
1 'polypeptide(L)'
;MALFRGLLGAKRIIGLSVAATSKKTVSAPKGFLVVYIGEDNVQKKRFLVPDSYLNQPSFQALLNKSEEVFGFDHPMGGLTIPCPEDTFTSVTPRFQ
;
A
#
# COMPACT_ATOMS: atom_id res chain seq x y z
N MET A 1 -39.56 -16.82 49.61
CA MET A 1 -38.37 -17.66 49.33
C MET A 1 -38.20 -17.76 47.81
N ALA A 2 -36.96 -17.97 47.35
CA ALA A 2 -36.42 -17.77 45.98
C ALA A 2 -36.08 -16.29 45.69
N LEU A 3 -34.87 -15.76 45.93
CA LEU A 3 -33.50 -16.11 45.49
C LEU A 3 -33.16 -15.63 44.07
N PHE A 4 -32.35 -14.56 44.04
CA PHE A 4 -31.19 -14.31 43.18
C PHE A 4 -31.33 -14.13 41.66
N ARG A 5 -30.89 -12.93 41.21
CA ARG A 5 -29.90 -12.61 40.14
C ARG A 5 -30.39 -11.37 39.38
N GLY A 6 -29.72 -10.22 39.33
CA GLY A 6 -28.27 -10.00 39.25
C GLY A 6 -27.96 -9.36 37.90
N LEU A 7 -27.71 -8.04 37.91
CA LEU A 7 -26.89 -7.22 37.00
C LEU A 7 -26.93 -7.47 35.48
N LEU A 8 -27.44 -6.49 34.70
CA LEU A 8 -26.82 -6.17 33.41
C LEU A 8 -27.07 -4.71 33.01
N GLY A 9 -26.14 -3.83 33.41
CA GLY A 9 -26.03 -2.49 32.87
C GLY A 9 -25.55 -2.55 31.42
N ALA A 10 -26.45 -2.31 30.47
CA ALA A 10 -26.11 -2.28 29.06
C ALA A 10 -25.50 -0.92 28.68
N LYS A 11 -24.18 -0.78 28.79
CA LYS A 11 -23.42 0.25 28.06
C LYS A 11 -22.90 -0.39 26.77
N ARG A 12 -23.51 -0.04 25.65
CA ARG A 12 -22.97 -0.33 24.31
C ARG A 12 -22.65 1.02 23.66
N ILE A 13 -21.43 1.48 23.90
CA ILE A 13 -20.80 2.52 23.08
C ILE A 13 -20.61 1.86 21.72
N ILE A 14 -21.28 2.41 20.71
CA ILE A 14 -21.21 1.95 19.34
C ILE A 14 -19.83 2.35 18.82
N GLY A 15 -18.81 1.55 19.15
CA GLY A 15 -17.52 1.63 18.51
C GLY A 15 -17.72 1.19 17.06
N LEU A 16 -17.47 2.09 16.12
CA LEU A 16 -17.35 1.81 14.70
C LEU A 16 -16.29 0.71 14.52
N SER A 17 -16.72 -0.55 14.52
CA SER A 17 -15.91 -1.65 14.01
C SER A 17 -15.86 -1.46 12.50
N VAL A 18 -14.90 -0.64 12.04
CA VAL A 18 -14.32 -0.87 10.71
C VAL A 18 -13.83 -2.31 10.79
N ALA A 19 -14.58 -3.21 10.17
CA ALA A 19 -14.11 -4.54 9.88
C ALA A 19 -12.85 -4.33 9.04
N ALA A 20 -11.70 -4.32 9.72
CA ALA A 20 -10.42 -4.44 9.08
C ALA A 20 -10.46 -5.81 8.40
N THR A 21 -10.83 -5.80 7.13
CA THR A 21 -10.56 -6.90 6.22
C THR A 21 -9.05 -7.04 6.22
N SER A 22 -8.55 -7.90 7.11
CA SER A 22 -7.15 -8.29 7.20
C SER A 22 -6.79 -9.10 5.96
N LYS A 23 -6.76 -8.47 4.78
CA LYS A 23 -5.79 -8.84 3.77
C LYS A 23 -4.45 -8.50 4.41
N LYS A 24 -3.62 -9.50 4.66
CA LYS A 24 -2.23 -9.33 5.10
C LYS A 24 -1.45 -8.70 3.93
N THR A 25 -1.77 -7.46 3.60
CA THR A 25 -0.89 -6.60 2.80
C THR A 25 0.37 -6.48 3.64
N VAL A 26 1.51 -6.86 3.08
CA VAL A 26 2.80 -6.59 3.74
C VAL A 26 2.93 -5.07 3.81
N SER A 27 2.45 -4.48 4.90
CA SER A 27 2.36 -3.03 5.03
C SER A 27 3.78 -2.48 5.02
N ALA A 28 4.06 -1.56 4.12
CA ALA A 28 5.31 -0.82 4.18
C ALA A 28 5.44 -0.14 5.56
N PRO A 29 6.67 0.00 6.07
CA PRO A 29 6.91 0.87 7.21
C PRO A 29 6.36 2.27 6.93
N LYS A 30 5.95 2.99 7.98
CA LYS A 30 5.47 4.37 7.84
C LYS A 30 6.54 5.21 7.13
N GLY A 31 6.11 5.97 6.12
CA GLY A 31 6.99 6.79 5.29
C GLY A 31 7.63 6.06 4.10
N PHE A 32 7.23 4.82 3.84
CA PHE A 32 7.64 4.07 2.65
C PHE A 32 6.42 3.59 1.86
N LEU A 33 6.58 3.54 0.53
CA LEU A 33 5.64 3.00 -0.43
C LEU A 33 6.19 1.67 -0.97
N VAL A 34 5.32 0.68 -1.17
CA VAL A 34 5.68 -0.54 -1.90
C VAL A 34 5.51 -0.28 -3.39
N VAL A 35 6.59 -0.43 -4.15
CA VAL A 35 6.60 -0.27 -5.60
C VAL A 35 7.07 -1.56 -6.26
N TYR A 36 6.35 -2.00 -7.27
CA TYR A 36 6.66 -3.15 -8.10
C TYR A 36 7.17 -2.65 -9.45
N ILE A 37 8.39 -3.02 -9.82
CA ILE A 37 9.04 -2.61 -11.06
C ILE A 37 9.16 -3.81 -11.97
N GLY A 38 8.75 -3.63 -13.22
CA GLY A 38 8.87 -4.65 -14.26
C GLY A 38 7.89 -4.39 -15.39
N GLU A 39 8.27 -4.81 -16.58
CA GLU A 39 7.40 -4.80 -17.75
C GLU A 39 6.38 -5.95 -17.69
N ASP A 40 5.30 -5.82 -18.46
CA ASP A 40 4.21 -6.79 -18.46
C ASP A 40 4.73 -8.19 -18.82
N ASN A 41 4.33 -9.21 -18.04
CA ASN A 41 4.78 -10.61 -18.14
C ASN A 41 6.21 -10.93 -17.65
N VAL A 42 6.96 -9.96 -17.10
CA VAL A 42 8.25 -10.20 -16.40
C VAL A 42 8.01 -10.35 -14.89
N GLN A 43 8.88 -11.09 -14.19
CA GLN A 43 8.88 -11.15 -12.72
C GLN A 43 9.09 -9.75 -12.13
N LYS A 44 8.02 -9.15 -11.59
CA LYS A 44 8.05 -7.81 -10.99
C LYS A 44 8.85 -7.83 -9.68
N LYS A 45 9.85 -6.95 -9.57
CA LYS A 45 10.68 -6.82 -8.38
C LYS A 45 10.07 -5.79 -7.43
N ARG A 46 10.10 -6.12 -6.13
CA ARG A 46 9.55 -5.28 -5.07
C ARG A 46 10.62 -4.34 -4.53
N PHE A 47 10.29 -3.06 -4.46
CA PHE A 47 11.09 -2.00 -3.84
C PHE A 47 10.27 -1.29 -2.76
N LEU A 48 10.97 -0.77 -1.74
CA LEU A 48 10.40 0.12 -0.73
C LEU A 48 10.93 1.51 -0.98
N VAL A 49 10.04 2.48 -1.23
CA VAL A 49 10.39 3.83 -1.66
C VAL A 49 9.98 4.87 -0.60
N PRO A 50 10.87 5.70 0.01
CA PRO A 50 10.39 6.80 0.83
C PRO A 50 9.38 7.68 0.14
N ASP A 51 8.37 8.11 0.87
CA ASP A 51 7.34 9.03 0.37
C ASP A 51 7.94 10.36 -0.13
N SER A 52 9.13 10.74 0.33
CA SER A 52 9.88 11.89 -0.16
C SER A 52 10.10 11.90 -1.69
N TYR A 53 10.13 10.72 -2.33
CA TYR A 53 10.29 10.61 -3.79
C TYR A 53 9.02 10.98 -4.56
N LEU A 54 7.85 10.99 -3.93
CA LEU A 54 6.60 11.40 -4.58
C LEU A 54 6.63 12.86 -5.03
N ASN A 55 7.51 13.68 -4.42
CA ASN A 55 7.71 15.07 -4.79
C ASN A 55 8.77 15.27 -5.89
N GLN A 56 9.46 14.21 -6.34
CA GLN A 56 10.45 14.31 -7.41
C GLN A 56 9.75 14.28 -8.77
N PRO A 57 10.00 15.26 -9.66
CA PRO A 57 9.34 15.32 -10.98
C PRO A 57 9.58 14.07 -11.83
N SER A 58 10.78 13.49 -11.73
CA SER A 58 11.15 12.26 -12.42
C SER A 58 10.34 11.06 -11.95
N PHE A 59 10.04 10.99 -10.65
CA PHE A 59 9.18 9.94 -10.09
C PHE A 59 7.72 10.16 -10.48
N GLN A 60 7.25 11.41 -10.49
CA GLN A 60 5.90 11.74 -10.97
C GLN A 60 5.67 11.35 -12.43
N ALA A 61 6.68 11.51 -13.30
CA ALA A 61 6.60 11.01 -14.67
C ALA A 61 6.40 9.49 -14.74
N LEU A 62 7.04 8.72 -13.84
CA LEU A 62 6.82 7.28 -13.73
C LEU A 62 5.42 6.94 -13.19
N LEU A 63 4.88 7.75 -12.26
CA LEU A 63 3.52 7.61 -11.75
C LEU A 63 2.48 7.84 -12.82
N ASN A 64 2.62 8.90 -13.62
CA ASN A 64 1.71 9.19 -14.73
C ASN A 64 1.71 8.03 -15.73
N LYS A 65 2.89 7.51 -16.09
CA LYS A 65 2.99 6.35 -16.99
C LYS A 65 2.33 5.10 -16.38
N SER A 66 2.46 4.90 -15.07
CA SER A 66 1.78 3.82 -14.36
C SER A 66 0.26 3.98 -14.40
N GLU A 67 -0.26 5.19 -14.20
CA GLU A 67 -1.69 5.50 -14.27
C GLU A 67 -2.25 5.29 -15.68
N GLU A 68 -1.52 5.67 -16.73
CA GLU A 68 -1.95 5.46 -18.12
C GLU A 68 -2.12 3.98 -18.47
N VAL A 69 -1.30 3.09 -17.87
CA VAL A 69 -1.30 1.65 -18.17
C VAL A 69 -2.21 0.85 -17.24
N PHE A 70 -2.13 1.10 -15.93
CA PHE A 70 -2.82 0.31 -14.91
C PHE A 70 -3.99 1.06 -14.26
N GLY A 71 -4.16 2.37 -14.54
CA GLY A 71 -5.10 3.22 -13.83
C GLY A 71 -4.80 3.23 -12.33
N PHE A 72 -5.85 3.06 -11.53
CA PHE A 72 -5.76 2.92 -10.07
C PHE A 72 -5.85 1.46 -9.61
N ASP A 73 -5.99 0.50 -10.53
CA ASP A 73 -6.13 -0.91 -10.18
C ASP A 73 -4.74 -1.57 -10.11
N HIS A 74 -4.28 -1.78 -8.88
CA HIS A 74 -3.03 -2.47 -8.62
C HIS A 74 -3.29 -3.75 -7.81
N PRO A 75 -3.41 -4.92 -8.46
CA PRO A 75 -3.84 -6.16 -7.81
C PRO A 75 -2.86 -6.66 -6.73
N MET A 76 -1.61 -6.23 -6.77
CA MET A 76 -0.56 -6.60 -5.82
C MET A 76 -0.59 -5.78 -4.50
N GLY A 77 -1.52 -4.83 -4.36
CA GLY A 77 -1.66 -4.02 -3.15
C GLY A 77 -0.55 -2.97 -2.95
N GLY A 78 0.22 -2.68 -3.99
CA GLY A 78 1.23 -1.63 -4.06
C GLY A 78 1.33 -1.09 -5.49
N LEU A 79 2.01 0.04 -5.66
CA LEU A 79 2.14 0.70 -6.96
C LEU A 79 2.91 -0.17 -7.95
N THR A 80 2.46 -0.27 -9.20
CA THR A 80 3.16 -1.05 -10.24
C THR A 80 3.62 -0.13 -11.36
N ILE A 81 4.93 0.03 -11.56
CA ILE A 81 5.46 0.92 -12.60
C ILE A 81 5.96 0.07 -13.80
N PRO A 82 5.41 0.28 -15.01
CA PRO A 82 5.83 -0.41 -16.23
C PRO A 82 7.09 0.24 -16.79
N CYS A 83 8.22 0.01 -16.12
CA CYS A 83 9.53 0.43 -16.57
C CYS A 83 10.59 -0.62 -16.24
N PRO A 84 11.69 -0.68 -17.01
CA PRO A 84 12.81 -1.55 -16.68
C PRO A 84 13.50 -1.07 -15.39
N GLU A 85 14.10 -2.02 -14.67
CA GLU A 85 14.75 -1.78 -13.38
C GLU A 85 15.85 -0.71 -13.48
N ASP A 86 16.60 -0.68 -14.59
CA ASP A 86 17.67 0.30 -14.81
C ASP A 86 17.14 1.74 -14.87
N THR A 87 15.98 1.94 -15.50
CA THR A 87 15.33 3.26 -15.59
C THR A 87 14.86 3.71 -14.21
N PHE A 88 14.26 2.79 -13.44
CA PHE A 88 13.84 3.07 -12.08
C PHE A 88 15.04 3.45 -11.20
N THR A 89 16.12 2.68 -11.25
CA THR A 89 17.34 2.93 -10.47
C THR A 89 18.00 4.26 -10.82
N SER A 90 17.94 4.69 -12.08
CA SER A 90 18.43 6.02 -12.51
C SER A 90 17.62 7.18 -11.90
N VAL A 91 16.30 7.03 -11.82
CA VAL A 91 15.40 8.02 -11.20
C VAL A 91 15.50 8.00 -9.67
N THR A 92 15.80 6.82 -9.11
CA THR A 92 15.85 6.60 -7.68
C THR A 92 17.19 5.95 -7.27
N PRO A 93 18.32 6.67 -7.40
CA PRO A 93 19.66 6.07 -7.23
C PRO A 93 20.04 5.81 -5.77
N ARG A 94 19.33 6.42 -4.80
CA ARG A 94 19.64 6.26 -3.36
C ARG A 94 18.94 5.06 -2.72
N PHE A 95 18.44 4.12 -3.52
CA PHE A 95 17.73 2.92 -3.06
C PHE A 95 18.59 1.67 -2.91
N GLN A 96 19.90 1.80 -3.13
CA GLN A 96 20.84 0.69 -3.09
C GLN A 96 21.46 0.52 -1.71
#